data_AF-A0AAW0PS86-F1
#
_entry.id   AF-A0AAW0PS86-F1
#
_cell.length_a   1.000
_cell.length_b   1.000
_cell.length_c   1.000
_cell.angle_alpha   90.00
_cell.angle_beta   90.00
_cell.angle_gamma   90.00
#
_symmetry.space_group_name_H-M   'P 1'
#
loop_
_entity.id
_entity.type
_entity.pdbx_description
1 polymer ?
#
loop_
_entity_poly.entity_id
_entity_poly.type
_entity_poly.pdbx_seq_one_letter_code
_entity_poly.pdbx_strand_id
1 'polypeptide(L)'
;MSLAFTRCIFRGLPQYVVQQSLLVDGHNAAKSVICVPSMTLRTTVPLRAEPKKKKKVDPKRELMMRERLKKRLKKLEKVPPELIPIEDFVTSSKCMDEERTRSAQVVSFEENERRALLLKEWSRYKREQHMAEMKSIESALEAQREALDELKITSEELYQAALKPDFSLLPFTHEGPAYTPPKSQYEAPDGNIMMQPGFILSKSVFIMQEHCIN
;
A
#
# COMPACT_ATOMS: atom_id res chain seq x y z
N MET A 1 18.73 36.61 -29.63
CA MET A 1 18.26 35.24 -29.92
C MET A 1 17.35 34.81 -28.78
N SER A 2 16.06 35.13 -28.91
CA SER A 2 15.05 34.98 -27.85
C SER A 2 14.27 33.71 -28.10
N LEU A 3 14.42 32.72 -27.22
CA LEU A 3 13.73 31.43 -27.29
C LEU A 3 12.40 31.54 -26.53
N ALA A 4 11.34 31.88 -27.25
CA ALA A 4 9.99 31.88 -26.74
C ALA A 4 9.44 30.44 -26.74
N PHE A 5 9.40 29.82 -25.57
CA PHE A 5 8.69 28.55 -25.35
C PHE A 5 7.17 28.79 -25.34
N THR A 6 6.53 28.35 -26.43
CA THR A 6 5.23 27.66 -26.51
C THR A 6 4.22 27.86 -25.38
N ARG A 7 3.17 28.65 -25.68
CA ARG A 7 1.87 28.61 -25.00
C ARG A 7 0.95 27.64 -25.74
N CYS A 8 0.66 26.48 -25.15
CA CYS A 8 -0.47 25.63 -25.56
C CYS A 8 -1.45 25.53 -24.38
N ILE A 9 -2.59 26.21 -24.53
CA ILE A 9 -3.71 26.15 -23.61
C ILE A 9 -4.50 24.87 -23.93
N PHE A 10 -4.55 23.95 -22.96
CA PHE A 10 -5.47 22.82 -22.92
C PHE A 10 -6.92 23.34 -22.89
N ARG A 11 -7.73 22.99 -23.90
CA ARG A 11 -9.21 23.02 -23.82
C ARG A 11 -9.75 21.77 -24.50
N GLY A 12 -10.39 20.91 -23.71
CA GLY A 12 -11.03 19.70 -24.20
C GLY A 12 -11.63 18.86 -23.07
N LEU A 13 -12.70 19.35 -22.46
CA LEU A 13 -13.61 18.53 -21.67
C LEU A 13 -14.58 17.83 -22.62
N PRO A 14 -14.97 16.56 -22.35
CA PRO A 14 -16.28 16.08 -22.76
C PRO A 14 -17.17 15.91 -21.52
N GLN A 15 -18.12 16.85 -21.37
CA GLN A 15 -19.36 16.62 -20.63
C GLN A 15 -20.27 15.76 -21.53
N TYR A 16 -20.68 14.60 -21.07
CA TYR A 16 -21.83 13.90 -21.67
C TYR A 16 -23.02 14.04 -20.72
N VAL A 17 -23.87 15.00 -21.07
CA VAL A 17 -25.25 15.11 -20.62
C VAL A 17 -26.09 14.40 -21.67
N VAL A 18 -26.89 13.41 -21.28
CA VAL A 18 -27.94 12.86 -22.13
C VAL A 18 -29.27 13.23 -21.49
N GLN A 19 -29.88 14.31 -21.99
CA GLN A 19 -31.32 14.50 -21.94
C GLN A 19 -31.93 13.66 -23.06
N GLN A 20 -32.91 12.83 -22.72
CA GLN A 20 -33.72 12.10 -23.68
C GLN A 20 -35.18 12.48 -23.44
N SER A 21 -35.74 13.28 -24.33
CA SER A 21 -37.17 13.49 -24.49
C SER A 21 -37.46 13.61 -25.98
N LEU A 22 -38.31 12.73 -26.52
CA LEU A 22 -39.31 13.02 -27.56
C LEU A 22 -40.03 11.72 -27.97
N LEU A 23 -41.14 11.48 -27.28
CA LEU A 23 -42.48 11.16 -27.79
C LEU A 23 -42.60 10.74 -29.29
N VAL A 24 -42.99 9.49 -29.54
CA VAL A 24 -43.95 9.09 -30.59
C VAL A 24 -44.74 7.88 -30.10
N ASP A 25 -46.06 8.06 -30.04
CA ASP A 25 -47.10 7.08 -29.75
C ASP A 25 -47.20 5.96 -30.79
N GLY A 26 -47.84 4.82 -30.44
CA GLY A 26 -48.45 3.95 -31.45
C GLY A 26 -48.51 2.45 -31.14
N HIS A 27 -49.47 2.08 -30.31
CA HIS A 27 -50.33 0.88 -30.32
C HIS A 27 -49.94 -0.34 -31.19
N ASN A 28 -49.89 -1.52 -30.57
CA ASN A 28 -50.76 -2.70 -30.86
C ASN A 28 -50.18 -3.95 -30.17
N ALA A 29 -50.74 -4.36 -29.02
CA ALA A 29 -51.89 -5.27 -28.93
C ALA A 29 -51.55 -6.73 -29.24
N ALA A 30 -51.23 -7.50 -28.20
CA ALA A 30 -51.69 -8.89 -28.08
C ALA A 30 -51.43 -9.41 -26.65
N LYS A 31 -52.41 -9.17 -25.77
CA LYS A 31 -52.98 -10.15 -24.83
C LYS A 31 -52.00 -11.20 -24.27
N SER A 32 -51.46 -10.97 -23.08
CA SER A 32 -51.21 -12.07 -22.16
C SER A 32 -51.94 -11.79 -20.85
N VAL A 33 -52.97 -12.59 -20.67
CA VAL A 33 -53.88 -12.62 -19.53
C VAL A 33 -53.06 -12.69 -18.25
N ILE A 34 -53.25 -11.70 -17.38
CA ILE A 34 -52.87 -11.77 -15.98
C ILE A 34 -53.73 -12.87 -15.37
N CYS A 35 -53.20 -14.09 -15.34
CA CYS A 35 -53.81 -15.21 -14.62
C CYS A 35 -53.57 -14.94 -13.13
N VAL A 36 -54.49 -14.22 -12.52
CA VAL A 36 -54.62 -14.17 -11.06
C VAL A 36 -55.12 -15.56 -10.66
N PRO A 37 -54.37 -16.38 -9.92
CA PRO A 37 -54.88 -17.69 -9.52
C PRO A 37 -55.99 -17.45 -8.50
N SER A 38 -57.24 -17.70 -8.91
CA SER A 38 -58.38 -17.80 -8.01
C SER A 38 -58.04 -18.83 -6.92
N MET A 39 -58.01 -18.39 -5.67
CA MET A 39 -57.77 -19.26 -4.52
C MET A 39 -58.96 -20.19 -4.29
N THR A 40 -59.06 -21.24 -5.10
CA THR A 40 -59.89 -22.40 -4.77
C THR A 40 -59.11 -23.25 -3.79
N LEU A 41 -59.50 -23.21 -2.52
CA LEU A 41 -59.03 -24.11 -1.48
C LEU A 41 -59.50 -25.54 -1.81
N ARG A 42 -58.72 -26.25 -2.64
CA ARG A 42 -58.83 -27.71 -2.71
C ARG A 42 -58.22 -28.27 -1.45
N THR A 43 -59.06 -28.53 -0.45
CA THR A 43 -58.75 -29.34 0.72
C THR A 43 -58.61 -30.82 0.31
N THR A 44 -57.64 -31.12 -0.54
CA THR A 44 -57.16 -32.50 -0.65
C THR A 44 -56.26 -32.74 0.55
N VAL A 45 -56.65 -33.68 1.40
CA VAL A 45 -55.86 -34.21 2.51
C VAL A 45 -54.42 -34.40 2.03
N PRO A 46 -53.40 -33.78 2.65
CA PRO A 46 -52.02 -34.11 2.35
C PRO A 46 -51.82 -35.54 2.83
N LEU A 47 -51.94 -36.50 1.91
CA LEU A 47 -51.48 -37.85 2.13
C LEU A 47 -50.05 -37.71 2.64
N ARG A 48 -49.81 -38.26 3.84
CA ARG A 48 -48.51 -38.37 4.51
C ARG A 48 -47.56 -39.16 3.60
N ALA A 49 -47.12 -38.55 2.51
CA ALA A 49 -46.06 -39.05 1.68
C ALA A 49 -44.78 -38.90 2.50
N GLU A 50 -44.04 -39.99 2.66
CA GLU A 50 -42.74 -39.98 3.30
C GLU A 50 -41.87 -38.86 2.71
N PRO A 51 -41.12 -38.11 3.54
CA PRO A 51 -40.28 -37.02 3.05
C PRO A 51 -39.31 -37.58 2.00
N LYS A 52 -39.60 -37.31 0.72
CA LYS A 52 -38.73 -37.72 -0.38
C LYS A 52 -37.37 -37.09 -0.13
N LYS A 53 -36.34 -37.93 0.03
CA LYS A 53 -34.94 -37.51 0.22
C LYS A 53 -34.63 -36.40 -0.78
N LYS A 54 -34.30 -35.20 -0.30
CA LYS A 54 -33.88 -34.09 -1.19
C LYS A 54 -32.74 -34.62 -2.05
N LYS A 55 -32.90 -34.57 -3.37
CA LYS A 55 -31.88 -35.04 -4.29
C LYS A 55 -30.60 -34.26 -4.00
N LYS A 56 -29.50 -34.98 -3.81
CA LYS A 56 -28.16 -34.39 -3.69
C LYS A 56 -27.96 -33.50 -4.92
N VAL A 57 -27.40 -32.30 -4.71
CA VAL A 57 -27.16 -31.34 -5.79
C VAL A 57 -26.42 -32.05 -6.92
N ASP A 58 -26.88 -31.83 -8.16
CA ASP A 58 -26.31 -32.52 -9.31
C ASP A 58 -24.81 -32.24 -9.40
N PRO A 59 -23.95 -33.27 -9.54
CA PRO A 59 -22.49 -33.10 -9.59
C PRO A 59 -22.06 -32.19 -10.76
N LYS A 60 -22.84 -32.16 -11.85
CA LYS A 60 -22.63 -31.26 -13.00
C LYS A 60 -22.78 -29.78 -12.62
N ARG A 61 -23.69 -29.45 -11.70
CA ARG A 61 -23.91 -28.07 -11.23
C ARG A 61 -22.71 -27.58 -10.43
N GLU A 62 -22.17 -28.43 -9.56
CA GLU A 62 -20.97 -28.11 -8.77
C GLU A 62 -19.72 -27.92 -9.64
N LEU A 63 -19.52 -28.77 -10.65
CA LEU A 63 -18.40 -28.64 -11.60
C LEU A 63 -18.47 -27.31 -12.39
N MET A 64 -19.65 -26.96 -12.93
CA MET A 64 -19.83 -25.67 -13.62
C MET A 64 -19.59 -24.47 -12.70
N MET A 65 -19.99 -24.56 -11.41
CA MET A 65 -19.72 -23.52 -10.43
C MET A 65 -18.21 -23.39 -10.16
N ARG A 66 -17.51 -24.52 -9.96
CA ARG A 66 -16.04 -24.55 -9.79
C ARG A 66 -15.31 -23.95 -10.99
N GLU A 67 -15.72 -24.25 -12.21
CA GLU A 67 -15.12 -23.68 -13.43
C GLU A 67 -15.35 -22.17 -13.55
N ARG A 68 -16.56 -21.70 -13.21
CA ARG A 68 -16.86 -20.26 -13.17
C ARG A 68 -16.02 -19.54 -12.12
N LEU A 69 -15.84 -20.13 -10.94
CA LEU A 69 -14.96 -19.64 -9.88
C LEU A 69 -13.49 -19.59 -10.33
N LYS A 70 -12.97 -20.66 -10.92
CA LYS A 70 -11.60 -20.71 -11.48
C LYS A 70 -11.38 -19.62 -12.54
N LYS A 71 -12.36 -19.38 -13.42
CA LYS A 71 -12.30 -18.31 -14.42
C LYS A 71 -12.32 -16.92 -13.78
N ARG A 72 -13.03 -16.72 -12.67
CA ARG A 72 -13.04 -15.45 -11.92
C ARG A 72 -11.71 -15.23 -11.18
N LEU A 73 -11.16 -16.25 -10.54
CA LEU A 73 -9.84 -16.19 -9.90
C LEU A 73 -8.74 -15.86 -10.92
N LYS A 74 -8.70 -16.56 -12.06
CA LYS A 74 -7.75 -16.25 -13.15
C LYS A 74 -7.91 -14.85 -13.73
N LYS A 75 -9.07 -14.20 -13.57
CA LYS A 75 -9.27 -12.80 -13.98
C LYS A 75 -8.79 -11.84 -12.90
N LEU A 76 -9.03 -12.16 -11.62
CA LEU A 76 -8.56 -11.36 -10.48
C LEU A 76 -7.04 -11.43 -10.31
N GLU A 77 -6.44 -12.59 -10.49
CA GLU A 77 -4.98 -12.80 -10.44
C GLU A 77 -4.24 -12.08 -11.58
N LYS A 78 -4.91 -11.90 -12.73
CA LYS A 78 -4.38 -11.10 -13.85
C LYS A 78 -4.43 -9.60 -13.59
N VAL A 79 -5.23 -9.14 -12.63
CA VAL A 79 -5.26 -7.72 -12.24
C VAL A 79 -4.09 -7.50 -11.29
N PRO A 80 -3.08 -6.69 -11.66
CA PRO A 80 -1.99 -6.39 -10.77
C PRO A 80 -2.54 -5.71 -9.51
N PRO A 81 -2.07 -6.07 -8.30
CA PRO A 81 -2.51 -5.43 -7.08
C PRO A 81 -2.13 -3.95 -7.09
N GLU A 82 -3.09 -3.09 -6.78
CA GLU A 82 -2.81 -1.67 -6.54
C GLU A 82 -2.04 -1.54 -5.22
N LEU A 83 -0.97 -0.75 -5.24
CA LEU A 83 -0.17 -0.47 -4.04
C LEU A 83 -0.96 0.44 -3.10
N ILE A 84 -0.85 0.18 -1.80
CA ILE A 84 -1.40 1.07 -0.77
C ILE A 84 -0.65 2.41 -0.87
N PRO A 85 -1.35 3.55 -1.10
CA PRO A 85 -0.69 4.84 -1.17
C PRO A 85 -0.08 5.21 0.19
N ILE A 86 1.11 5.78 0.17
CA ILE A 86 1.80 6.28 1.37
C ILE A 86 1.19 7.64 1.71
N GLU A 87 0.50 7.72 2.86
CA GLU A 87 -0.24 8.92 3.28
C GLU A 87 0.66 10.16 3.38
N ASP A 88 1.88 10.01 3.89
CA ASP A 88 2.82 11.12 4.11
C ASP A 88 3.31 11.79 2.80
N PHE A 89 3.31 11.07 1.68
CA PHE A 89 3.70 11.62 0.38
C PHE A 89 2.56 12.39 -0.28
N VAL A 90 1.31 12.10 0.06
CA VAL A 90 0.15 12.75 -0.53
C VAL A 90 -0.21 13.97 0.31
N THR A 91 -0.06 15.16 -0.28
CA THR A 91 -0.48 16.39 0.40
C THR A 91 -1.99 16.37 0.65
N SER A 92 -2.39 16.43 1.93
CA SER A 92 -3.81 16.46 2.29
C SER A 92 -4.51 17.70 1.76
N SER A 93 -5.81 17.60 1.46
CA SER A 93 -6.62 18.73 1.00
C SER A 93 -6.62 19.91 1.97
N LYS A 94 -6.48 19.65 3.28
CA LYS A 94 -6.39 20.68 4.34
C LYS A 94 -5.21 21.64 4.16
N CYS A 95 -4.15 21.21 3.48
CA CYS A 95 -2.98 22.06 3.23
C CYS A 95 -3.18 22.99 2.02
N MET A 96 -4.21 22.80 1.22
CA MET A 96 -4.50 23.62 0.03
C MET A 96 -5.34 24.87 0.36
N ASP A 97 -5.84 24.99 1.61
CA ASP A 97 -6.65 26.11 2.06
C ASP A 97 -5.78 27.38 2.20
N GLU A 98 -5.96 28.36 1.30
CA GLU A 98 -5.18 29.62 1.27
C GLU A 98 -5.35 30.48 2.54
N GLU A 99 -6.46 30.32 3.27
CA GLU A 99 -6.70 30.99 4.55
C GLU A 99 -5.67 30.60 5.63
N ARG A 100 -5.03 29.44 5.50
CA ARG A 100 -3.99 28.97 6.42
C ARG A 100 -2.58 29.44 6.01
N THR A 101 -2.45 30.14 4.89
CA THR A 101 -1.15 30.61 4.38
C THR A 101 -0.64 31.80 5.19
N ARG A 102 0.60 31.70 5.69
CA ARG A 102 1.31 32.84 6.30
C ARG A 102 2.02 33.63 5.20
N SER A 103 1.96 34.96 5.26
CA SER A 103 2.67 35.84 4.31
C SER A 103 4.18 35.65 4.41
N ALA A 104 4.86 35.69 3.26
CA ALA A 104 6.32 35.59 3.22
C ALA A 104 6.96 36.79 3.94
N GLN A 105 7.84 36.50 4.90
CA GLN A 105 8.60 37.54 5.60
C GLN A 105 9.75 38.03 4.70
N VAL A 106 9.86 39.35 4.54
CA VAL A 106 11.02 39.96 3.87
C VAL A 106 12.22 39.86 4.80
N VAL A 107 13.27 39.17 4.34
CA VAL A 107 14.53 39.01 5.08
C VAL A 107 15.49 40.11 4.67
N SER A 108 16.17 40.74 5.64
CA SER A 108 17.19 41.75 5.36
C SER A 108 18.39 41.14 4.64
N PHE A 109 19.15 41.98 3.93
CA PHE A 109 20.35 41.53 3.21
C PHE A 109 21.38 40.88 4.16
N GLU A 110 21.63 41.51 5.32
CA GLU A 110 22.57 41.03 6.33
C GLU A 110 22.22 39.62 6.84
N GLU A 111 20.94 39.34 7.08
CA GLU A 111 20.48 38.03 7.54
C GLU A 111 20.61 36.97 6.44
N ASN A 112 20.35 37.33 5.18
CA ASN A 112 20.59 36.44 4.04
C ASN A 112 22.08 36.13 3.86
N GLU A 113 22.96 37.11 4.00
CA GLU A 113 24.41 36.92 3.92
C GLU A 113 24.89 36.02 5.07
N ARG A 114 24.42 36.26 6.30
CA ARG A 114 24.71 35.40 7.46
C ARG A 114 24.32 33.94 7.22
N ARG A 115 23.12 33.70 6.69
CA ARG A 115 22.65 32.34 6.33
C ARG A 115 23.51 31.71 5.25
N ALA A 116 23.88 32.47 4.22
CA ALA A 116 24.74 31.97 3.15
C ALA A 116 26.14 31.58 3.67
N LEU A 117 26.73 32.37 4.56
CA LEU A 117 28.00 32.03 5.21
C LEU A 117 27.89 30.78 6.08
N LEU A 118 26.83 30.69 6.90
CA LEU A 118 26.59 29.50 7.72
C LEU A 118 26.42 28.23 6.89
N LEU A 119 25.72 28.30 5.76
CA LEU A 119 25.55 27.16 4.85
C LEU A 119 26.89 26.73 4.21
N LYS A 120 27.78 27.68 3.90
CA LYS A 120 29.13 27.36 3.39
C LYS A 120 29.96 26.63 4.45
N GLU A 121 29.94 27.13 5.69
CA GLU A 121 30.61 26.49 6.82
C GLU A 121 30.06 25.10 7.10
N TRP A 122 28.73 24.97 7.11
CA TRP A 122 28.05 23.68 7.29
C TRP A 122 28.43 22.68 6.19
N SER A 123 28.50 23.13 4.94
CA SER A 123 28.90 22.29 3.81
C SER A 123 30.34 21.81 3.96
N ARG A 124 31.25 22.68 4.41
CA ARG A 124 32.64 22.31 4.71
C ARG A 124 32.71 21.30 5.85
N TYR A 125 32.00 21.54 6.94
CA TYR A 125 31.94 20.64 8.09
C TYR A 125 31.42 19.26 7.72
N LYS A 126 30.31 19.20 6.96
CA LYS A 126 29.74 17.92 6.51
C LYS A 126 30.65 17.15 5.56
N ARG A 127 31.40 17.87 4.72
CA ARG A 127 32.45 17.25 3.90
C ARG A 127 33.55 16.65 4.76
N GLU A 128 34.03 17.36 5.78
CA GLU A 128 35.06 16.86 6.70
C GLU A 128 34.57 15.64 7.49
N GLN A 129 33.33 15.64 7.98
CA GLN A 129 32.72 14.45 8.61
C GLN A 129 32.65 13.26 7.64
N HIS A 130 32.16 13.47 6.42
CA HIS A 130 32.05 12.40 5.43
C HIS A 130 33.43 11.82 5.06
N MET A 131 34.45 12.66 4.89
CA MET A 131 35.82 12.18 4.62
C MET A 131 36.38 11.36 5.78
N ALA A 132 36.08 11.75 7.03
CA ALA A 132 36.50 10.98 8.20
C ALA A 132 35.79 9.62 8.30
N GLU A 133 34.49 9.57 8.02
CA GLU A 133 33.70 8.32 7.95
C GLU A 133 34.20 7.40 6.81
N MET A 134 34.48 7.95 5.63
CA MET A 134 35.02 7.16 4.52
C MET A 134 36.39 6.57 4.88
N LYS A 135 37.26 7.37 5.50
CA LYS A 135 38.58 6.91 5.94
C LYS A 135 38.47 5.80 7.00
N SER A 136 37.52 5.89 7.93
CA SER A 136 37.34 4.84 8.95
C SER A 136 36.81 3.55 8.34
N ILE A 137 35.89 3.64 7.38
CA ILE A 137 35.40 2.48 6.61
C ILE A 137 36.53 1.84 5.80
N GLU A 138 37.31 2.64 5.07
CA GLU A 138 38.46 2.16 4.29
C GLU A 138 39.46 1.42 5.19
N SER A 139 39.83 2.02 6.32
CA SER A 139 40.75 1.39 7.28
C SER A 139 40.19 0.10 7.86
N ALA A 140 38.89 0.03 8.17
CA ALA A 140 38.26 -1.19 8.66
C ALA A 140 38.25 -2.30 7.60
N LEU A 141 38.04 -1.96 6.32
CA LEU A 141 38.08 -2.90 5.20
C LEU A 141 39.50 -3.39 4.91
N GLU A 142 40.50 -2.51 4.99
CA GLU A 142 41.92 -2.88 4.85
C GLU A 142 42.33 -3.86 5.95
N ALA A 143 42.02 -3.54 7.22
CA ALA A 143 42.30 -4.43 8.34
C ALA A 143 41.57 -5.78 8.21
N GLN A 144 40.33 -5.79 7.72
CA GLN A 144 39.61 -7.04 7.44
C GLN A 144 40.31 -7.88 6.37
N ARG A 145 40.80 -7.25 5.29
CA ARG A 145 41.51 -7.95 4.20
C ARG A 145 42.83 -8.54 4.68
N GLU A 146 43.64 -7.74 5.37
CA GLU A 146 44.92 -8.19 5.94
C GLU A 146 44.71 -9.37 6.89
N ALA A 147 43.70 -9.29 7.78
CA ALA A 147 43.36 -10.38 8.68
C ALA A 147 42.96 -11.67 7.94
N LEU A 148 42.27 -11.57 6.81
CA LEU A 148 41.89 -12.73 5.99
C LEU A 148 43.08 -13.33 5.24
N ASP A 149 44.00 -12.50 4.75
CA ASP A 149 45.23 -12.95 4.09
C ASP A 149 46.15 -13.69 5.08
N GLU A 150 46.31 -13.16 6.30
CA GLU A 150 47.04 -13.83 7.38
C GLU A 150 46.38 -15.14 7.82
N LEU A 151 45.04 -15.13 7.95
CA LEU A 151 44.27 -16.32 8.32
C LEU A 151 44.47 -17.43 7.29
N LYS A 152 44.49 -17.09 5.99
CA LYS A 152 44.70 -18.04 4.90
C LYS A 152 46.07 -18.72 4.98
N ILE A 153 47.12 -17.96 5.30
CA ILE A 153 48.49 -18.50 5.45
C ILE A 153 48.55 -19.44 6.66
N THR A 154 47.81 -19.13 7.73
CA THR A 154 47.84 -19.87 8.99
C THR A 154 46.96 -21.13 8.95
N SER A 155 45.75 -21.05 8.38
CA SER A 155 44.78 -22.14 8.32
C SER A 155 43.72 -21.92 7.22
N GLU A 156 43.79 -22.75 6.17
CA GLU A 156 42.83 -22.71 5.07
C GLU A 156 41.40 -23.11 5.52
N GLU A 157 41.27 -24.04 6.48
CA GLU A 157 39.95 -24.49 6.96
C GLU A 157 39.14 -23.36 7.60
N LEU A 158 39.80 -22.54 8.43
CA LEU A 158 39.17 -21.39 9.09
C LEU A 158 38.86 -20.27 8.10
N TYR A 159 39.73 -20.06 7.11
CA TYR A 159 39.47 -19.12 6.02
C TYR A 159 38.18 -19.49 5.25
N GLN A 160 38.01 -20.76 4.88
CA GLN A 160 36.80 -21.24 4.22
C GLN A 160 35.55 -21.15 5.10
N ALA A 161 35.70 -21.25 6.42
CA ALA A 161 34.60 -21.03 7.36
C ALA A 161 34.21 -19.55 7.45
N ALA A 162 35.18 -18.64 7.52
CA ALA A 162 34.98 -17.20 7.64
C ALA A 162 34.32 -16.56 6.41
N LEU A 163 34.52 -17.13 5.21
CA LEU A 163 33.88 -16.66 3.98
C LEU A 163 32.37 -16.95 3.91
N LYS A 164 31.85 -17.85 4.74
CA LYS A 164 30.44 -18.25 4.69
C LYS A 164 29.58 -17.11 5.24
N PRO A 165 28.52 -16.69 4.52
CA PRO A 165 27.60 -15.69 5.04
C PRO A 165 26.85 -16.22 6.27
N ASP A 166 26.75 -15.41 7.31
CA ASP A 166 26.00 -15.74 8.51
C ASP A 166 24.54 -15.32 8.36
N PHE A 167 23.66 -16.31 8.19
CA PHE A 167 22.22 -16.07 8.08
C PHE A 167 21.56 -15.73 9.43
N SER A 168 22.25 -15.90 10.57
CA SER A 168 21.72 -15.55 11.89
C SER A 168 21.65 -14.04 12.13
N LEU A 169 22.38 -13.25 11.33
CA LEU A 169 22.33 -11.79 11.36
C LEU A 169 21.01 -11.21 10.80
N LEU A 170 20.18 -12.03 10.16
CA LEU A 170 18.90 -11.62 9.58
C LEU A 170 17.74 -12.30 10.33
N PRO A 171 16.72 -11.56 10.81
CA PRO A 171 16.49 -10.12 10.67
C PRO A 171 17.22 -9.28 11.73
N PHE A 172 18.01 -8.30 11.29
CA PHE A 172 18.65 -7.32 12.19
C PHE A 172 17.67 -6.22 12.59
N THR A 173 17.47 -6.03 13.91
CA THR A 173 16.66 -4.94 14.46
C THR A 173 17.49 -4.13 15.44
N HIS A 174 17.48 -2.81 15.30
CA HIS A 174 18.20 -1.90 16.18
C HIS A 174 17.40 -0.61 16.36
N GLU A 175 17.23 -0.20 17.61
CA GLU A 175 16.57 1.07 17.96
C GLU A 175 17.60 2.19 18.02
N GLY A 176 17.27 3.36 17.49
CA GLY A 176 18.15 4.53 17.54
C GLY A 176 18.42 5.01 18.97
N PRO A 177 19.50 5.78 19.20
CA PRO A 177 19.80 6.30 20.52
C PRO A 177 18.69 7.24 21.02
N ALA A 178 18.28 7.07 22.28
CA ALA A 178 17.36 7.99 22.94
C ALA A 178 18.08 9.27 23.39
N TYR A 179 17.36 10.39 23.42
CA TYR A 179 17.90 11.66 23.94
C TYR A 179 18.24 11.58 25.44
N THR A 180 17.49 10.79 26.20
CA THR A 180 17.69 10.57 27.63
C THR A 180 17.53 9.07 27.93
N PRO A 181 18.43 8.47 28.72
CA PRO A 181 18.31 7.06 29.08
C PRO A 181 17.06 6.78 29.93
N PRO A 182 16.51 5.56 29.87
CA PRO A 182 15.31 5.20 30.61
C PRO A 182 15.55 5.23 32.13
N LYS A 183 14.54 5.70 32.88
CA LYS A 183 14.54 5.64 34.34
C LYS A 183 13.99 4.29 34.79
N SER A 184 14.68 3.61 35.71
CA SER A 184 14.33 2.25 36.15
C SER A 184 12.99 2.13 36.91
N GLN A 185 12.54 3.19 37.56
CA GLN A 185 11.30 3.21 38.38
C GLN A 185 10.28 4.22 37.84
N TYR A 186 10.14 4.30 36.51
CA TYR A 186 9.12 5.15 35.90
C TYR A 186 7.81 4.39 35.73
N GLU A 187 6.79 4.78 36.49
CA GLU A 187 5.41 4.32 36.30
C GLU A 187 4.74 5.23 35.27
N ALA A 188 4.49 4.70 34.07
CA ALA A 188 3.73 5.40 33.05
C ALA A 188 2.23 5.44 33.45
N PRO A 189 1.52 6.55 33.18
CA PRO A 189 0.09 6.62 33.46
C PRO A 189 -0.69 5.65 32.58
N ASP A 190 -1.73 5.02 33.15
CA ASP A 190 -2.61 4.09 32.43
C ASP A 190 -3.36 4.82 31.30
N GLY A 191 -3.29 4.25 30.09
CA GLY A 191 -3.98 4.76 28.92
C GLY A 191 -4.32 3.64 27.92
N ASN A 192 -5.50 3.72 27.31
CA ASN A 192 -5.90 2.77 26.27
C ASN A 192 -5.30 3.18 24.92
N ILE A 193 -4.42 2.35 24.37
CA ILE A 193 -3.89 2.54 23.01
C ILE A 193 -4.94 2.03 22.01
N MET A 194 -5.77 2.93 21.49
CA MET A 194 -6.63 2.61 20.36
C MET A 194 -5.81 2.69 19.07
N MET A 195 -5.52 1.53 18.47
CA MET A 195 -4.97 1.48 17.12
C MET A 195 -6.01 2.04 16.15
N GLN A 196 -5.67 3.10 15.41
CA GLN A 196 -6.51 3.68 14.36
C GLN A 196 -5.88 3.38 12.98
N PRO A 197 -5.91 2.13 12.49
CA PRO A 197 -5.42 1.83 11.15
C PRO A 197 -6.40 2.33 10.08
N GLY A 198 -5.90 3.09 9.10
CA GLY A 198 -6.61 3.40 7.87
C GLY A 198 -6.71 2.15 6.99
N PHE A 199 -7.82 1.41 7.06
CA PHE A 199 -8.03 0.25 6.19
C PHE A 199 -8.40 0.67 4.77
N ILE A 200 -7.48 0.51 3.83
CA ILE A 200 -7.76 0.62 2.39
C ILE A 200 -8.09 -0.78 1.87
N LEU A 201 -9.38 -1.04 1.65
CA LEU A 201 -9.83 -2.29 1.01
C LEU A 201 -9.46 -2.27 -0.47
N SER A 202 -8.30 -2.83 -0.82
CA SER A 202 -8.04 -3.20 -2.20
C SER A 202 -8.89 -4.43 -2.55
N LYS A 203 -9.42 -4.49 -3.78
CA LYS A 203 -10.22 -5.64 -4.28
C LYS A 203 -9.45 -6.97 -4.27
N SER A 204 -8.15 -6.95 -3.97
CA SER A 204 -7.24 -8.09 -4.02
C SER A 204 -6.64 -8.47 -2.65
N VAL A 205 -6.79 -7.63 -1.61
CA VAL A 205 -6.11 -7.81 -0.31
C VAL A 205 -6.75 -8.89 0.58
N PHE A 206 -7.94 -9.40 0.26
CA PHE A 206 -8.62 -10.41 1.06
C PHE A 206 -8.01 -11.83 1.00
N ILE A 207 -6.91 -12.05 0.28
CA ILE A 207 -6.36 -13.41 0.05
C ILE A 207 -5.08 -13.69 0.84
N MET A 208 -4.37 -12.69 1.38
CA MET A 208 -3.01 -12.91 1.92
C MET A 208 -2.89 -12.98 3.44
N GLN A 209 -3.98 -12.99 4.20
CA GLN A 209 -3.89 -12.92 5.67
C GLN A 209 -4.16 -14.25 6.42
N GLU A 210 -4.55 -15.34 5.72
CA GLU A 210 -4.84 -16.64 6.35
C GLU A 210 -3.76 -17.73 6.15
N HIS A 211 -2.57 -17.40 5.65
CA HIS A 211 -1.50 -18.41 5.43
C HIS A 211 -0.25 -18.23 6.28
N CYS A 212 -0.27 -17.34 7.27
CA CYS A 212 0.78 -17.21 8.28
C CYS A 212 0.24 -17.45 9.70
N ILE A 213 -0.69 -18.39 9.87
CA ILE A 213 -1.03 -19.00 11.17
C ILE A 213 -1.38 -20.47 10.89
N ASN A 214 -0.36 -21.30 10.68
CA ASN A 214 -0.33 -22.75 10.92
C ASN A 214 1.10 -23.25 10.75
#